data_AF-A0A0B8P3A8-F1
#
_entry.id   AF-A0A0B8P3A8-F1
#
_cell.length_a   1.000
_cell.length_b   1.000
_cell.length_c   1.000
_cell.angle_alpha   90.00
_cell.angle_beta   90.00
_cell.angle_gamma   90.00
#
_symmetry.space_group_name_H-M   'P 1'
#
loop_
_entity.id
_entity.type
_entity.pdbx_description
1 polymer ?
#
loop_
_entity_poly.entity_id
_entity_poly.type
_entity_poly.pdbx_seq_one_letter_code
_entity_poly.pdbx_strand_id
1 'polypeptide(L)'
;MFDCARANKSLAAWGVEGRVPFLDKEFIDVAMRLNPQDKMCGNGKMEKHILRECFEHYLPDAIAWRQKEQFSDGVGYGWIDTLREVAEAKVTDQQMETAQYRFPYNTPTTKEATSIVRSLKSCSHCHRQQSVYRVVHQ
;
A
#
# COMPACT_ATOMS: atom_id res chain seq x y z
N MET A 1 -0.37 -8.18 -4.37
CA MET A 1 -1.60 -7.35 -4.35
C MET A 1 -1.44 -6.32 -3.24
N PHE A 2 -1.36 -5.03 -3.57
CA PHE A 2 -0.98 -3.95 -2.64
C PHE A 2 -2.17 -3.03 -2.34
N ASP A 3 -2.31 -1.90 -3.05
CA ASP A 3 -3.30 -0.86 -2.76
C ASP A 3 -4.76 -1.33 -2.84
N CYS A 4 -5.11 -2.15 -3.83
CA CYS A 4 -6.48 -2.67 -3.98
C CYS A 4 -6.88 -3.55 -2.79
N ALA A 5 -5.96 -4.39 -2.28
CA ALA A 5 -6.24 -5.24 -1.13
C ALA A 5 -6.42 -4.40 0.14
N ARG A 6 -5.59 -3.37 0.32
CA ARG A 6 -5.70 -2.44 1.44
C ARG A 6 -7.04 -1.72 1.40
N ALA A 7 -7.35 -1.02 0.30
CA ALA A 7 -8.59 -0.24 0.16
C ALA A 7 -9.84 -1.11 0.37
N ASN A 8 -9.90 -2.28 -0.26
CA ASN A 8 -11.05 -3.17 -0.13
C ASN A 8 -11.20 -3.71 1.30
N LYS A 9 -10.14 -4.32 1.87
CA LYS A 9 -10.24 -4.97 3.18
C LYS A 9 -10.42 -3.99 4.32
N SER A 10 -9.80 -2.80 4.26
CA SER A 10 -9.94 -1.79 5.32
C SER A 10 -11.33 -1.17 5.35
N LEU A 11 -11.96 -0.94 4.19
CA LEU A 11 -13.32 -0.41 4.11
C LEU A 11 -14.37 -1.49 4.44
N ALA A 12 -14.19 -2.71 3.91
CA ALA A 12 -15.08 -3.83 4.18
C ALA A 12 -15.10 -4.25 5.66
N ALA A 13 -14.02 -4.01 6.40
CA ALA A 13 -13.99 -4.22 7.86
C ALA A 13 -15.06 -3.42 8.62
N TRP A 14 -15.57 -2.34 8.02
CA TRP A 14 -16.62 -1.48 8.55
C TRP A 14 -17.91 -1.53 7.71
N GLY A 15 -18.06 -2.53 6.84
CA GLY A 15 -19.24 -2.65 5.98
C GLY A 15 -19.35 -1.57 4.90
N VAL A 16 -18.25 -0.88 4.57
CA VAL A 16 -18.22 0.19 3.56
C VAL A 16 -17.65 -0.36 2.25
N GLU A 17 -18.33 -0.05 1.14
CA GLU A 17 -17.84 -0.35 -0.22
C GLU A 17 -17.08 0.86 -0.79
N GLY A 18 -15.79 0.67 -1.10
CA GLY A 18 -14.98 1.67 -1.80
C GLY A 18 -14.95 1.42 -3.29
N ARG A 19 -15.26 2.45 -4.08
CA ARG A 19 -15.11 2.42 -5.55
C ARG A 19 -13.85 3.17 -5.98
N VAL A 20 -13.22 2.69 -7.04
CA VAL A 20 -11.93 3.19 -7.56
C VAL A 20 -12.05 3.57 -9.04
N PRO A 21 -12.60 4.77 -9.37
CA PRO A 21 -12.86 5.17 -10.75
C PRO A 21 -11.62 5.16 -11.67
N PHE A 22 -10.44 5.41 -11.12
CA PHE A 22 -9.17 5.35 -11.87
C PHE A 22 -8.78 3.94 -12.33
N LEU A 23 -9.43 2.89 -11.81
CA LEU A 23 -9.23 1.50 -12.23
C LEU A 23 -10.42 0.97 -13.03
N ASP A 24 -11.32 1.85 -13.46
CA ASP A 24 -12.34 1.48 -14.42
C ASP A 24 -11.70 0.99 -15.73
N LYS A 25 -12.33 0.00 -16.36
CA LYS A 25 -11.79 -0.65 -17.56
C LYS A 25 -11.68 0.33 -18.73
N GLU A 26 -12.73 1.12 -18.96
CA GLU A 26 -12.78 2.08 -20.07
C GLU A 26 -11.78 3.21 -19.82
N PHE A 27 -11.67 3.66 -18.57
CA PHE A 27 -10.67 4.65 -18.19
C PHE A 27 -9.24 4.14 -18.41
N ILE A 28 -8.93 2.92 -17.98
CA ILE A 28 -7.60 2.32 -18.19
C ILE A 28 -7.29 2.18 -19.68
N ASP A 29 -8.24 1.74 -20.50
CA ASP A 29 -8.02 1.57 -21.94
C ASP A 29 -7.64 2.89 -22.61
N VAL A 30 -8.29 3.99 -22.25
CA VAL A 30 -7.92 5.33 -22.73
C VAL A 30 -6.58 5.76 -22.15
N ALA A 31 -6.42 5.67 -20.83
CA ALA A 31 -5.21 6.11 -20.14
C ALA A 31 -3.96 5.39 -20.64
N MET A 32 -4.04 4.10 -20.96
CA MET A 32 -2.92 3.30 -21.45
C MET A 32 -2.58 3.56 -22.91
N ARG A 33 -3.54 4.00 -23.74
CA ARG A 33 -3.32 4.35 -25.16
C ARG A 33 -2.71 5.74 -25.37
N LEU A 34 -2.74 6.61 -24.36
CA LEU A 34 -2.06 7.91 -24.41
C LEU A 34 -0.55 7.74 -24.64
N ASN A 35 0.03 8.66 -25.42
CA ASN A 35 1.44 8.70 -25.73
C ASN A 35 2.27 8.67 -24.43
N PRO A 36 3.17 7.68 -24.24
CA PRO A 36 3.98 7.59 -23.02
C PRO A 36 4.83 8.83 -22.76
N GLN A 37 5.25 9.55 -23.79
CA GLN A 37 6.05 10.78 -23.65
C GLN A 37 5.31 11.86 -22.84
N ASP A 38 3.99 11.93 -22.97
CA ASP A 38 3.16 12.90 -22.24
C ASP A 38 2.96 12.51 -20.76
N LYS A 39 3.31 11.27 -20.39
CA LYS A 39 3.27 10.78 -19.00
C LYS A 39 4.61 10.97 -18.27
N MET A 40 5.69 11.21 -18.99
CA MET A 40 7.02 11.35 -18.40
C MET A 40 7.13 12.67 -17.63
N CYS A 41 7.66 12.59 -16.42
CA CYS A 41 8.09 13.77 -15.65
C CYS A 41 9.50 14.20 -16.08
N GLY A 42 9.75 15.50 -16.20
CA GLY A 42 11.02 16.05 -16.69
C GLY A 42 10.83 17.37 -17.44
N ASN A 43 11.92 18.11 -17.70
CA ASN A 43 11.90 19.40 -18.40
C ASN A 43 10.92 20.43 -17.80
N GLY A 44 10.80 20.46 -16.47
CA GLY A 44 9.86 21.36 -15.76
C GLY A 44 8.43 20.82 -15.61
N LYS A 45 8.12 19.63 -16.16
CA LYS A 45 6.80 18.98 -15.97
C LYS A 45 6.72 18.21 -14.66
N MET A 46 5.71 18.53 -13.86
CA MET A 46 5.36 17.84 -12.60
C MET A 46 4.75 16.45 -12.86
N GLU A 47 4.78 15.56 -11.87
CA GLU A 47 4.15 14.25 -11.98
C GLU A 47 2.66 14.36 -12.32
N LYS A 48 2.19 13.45 -13.19
CA LYS A 48 0.80 13.41 -13.68
C LYS A 48 0.35 14.72 -14.35
N HIS A 49 1.25 15.44 -15.01
CA HIS A 49 0.97 16.72 -15.68
C HIS A 49 -0.31 16.72 -16.52
N ILE A 50 -0.44 15.76 -17.45
CA ILE A 50 -1.61 15.65 -18.33
C ILE A 50 -2.92 15.51 -17.54
N LEU A 51 -2.90 14.82 -16.40
CA LEU A 51 -4.07 14.69 -15.54
C LEU A 51 -4.39 16.02 -14.85
N ARG A 52 -3.38 16.79 -14.45
CA ARG A 52 -3.56 18.10 -13.82
C ARG A 52 -4.15 19.10 -14.82
N GLU A 53 -3.60 19.17 -16.03
CA GLU A 53 -4.14 20.03 -17.11
C GLU A 53 -5.60 19.71 -17.44
N CYS A 54 -5.97 18.42 -17.52
CA CYS A 54 -7.35 18.03 -17.81
C CYS A 54 -8.35 18.46 -16.73
N PHE A 55 -7.93 18.64 -15.48
CA PHE A 55 -8.81 18.91 -14.34
C PHE A 55 -8.51 20.25 -13.63
N GLU A 56 -7.62 21.08 -14.15
CA GLU A 56 -7.21 22.35 -13.55
C GLU A 56 -8.39 23.27 -13.29
N HIS A 57 -9.36 23.30 -14.20
CA HIS A 57 -10.57 24.12 -14.07
C HIS A 57 -11.56 23.63 -12.99
N TYR A 58 -11.40 22.42 -12.44
CA TYR A 58 -12.26 21.88 -11.38
C TYR A 58 -11.75 22.19 -9.96
N LEU A 59 -10.47 22.53 -9.79
CA LEU A 59 -9.82 22.68 -8.49
C LEU A 59 -9.05 24.00 -8.42
N PRO A 60 -8.90 24.60 -7.23
CA PRO A 60 -7.99 25.74 -7.07
C PRO A 60 -6.56 25.38 -7.49
N ASP A 61 -5.83 26.33 -8.09
CA ASP A 61 -4.45 26.14 -8.59
C ASP A 61 -3.51 25.56 -7.52
N ALA A 62 -3.68 25.99 -6.27
CA ALA A 62 -2.91 25.50 -5.12
C ALA A 62 -3.07 23.99 -4.86
N ILE A 63 -4.19 23.38 -5.28
CA ILE A 63 -4.46 21.94 -5.19
C ILE A 63 -4.06 21.25 -6.51
N ALA A 64 -4.45 21.85 -7.65
CA ALA A 64 -4.19 21.30 -8.98
C ALA A 64 -2.69 21.11 -9.24
N TRP A 65 -1.83 21.98 -8.70
CA TRP A 65 -0.38 21.98 -8.89
C TRP A 65 0.41 21.65 -7.61
N ARG A 66 -0.24 21.06 -6.59
CA ARG A 66 0.44 20.57 -5.39
C ARG A 66 1.33 19.37 -5.70
N GLN A 67 2.59 19.41 -5.23
CA GLN A 67 3.50 18.27 -5.32
C GLN A 67 3.00 17.07 -4.51
N LYS A 68 3.13 15.88 -5.06
CA LYS A 68 2.77 14.64 -4.36
C LYS A 68 3.64 14.40 -3.13
N GLU A 69 3.02 14.38 -1.96
CA GLU A 69 3.61 13.86 -0.72
C GLU A 69 3.37 12.35 -0.60
N GLN A 70 4.27 11.64 0.09
CA GLN A 70 4.06 10.23 0.39
C GLN A 70 2.92 10.08 1.41
N PHE A 71 2.12 9.02 1.32
CA PHE A 71 0.96 8.80 2.20
C PHE A 71 1.34 8.78 3.70
N SER A 72 2.57 8.35 4.01
CA SER A 72 3.10 8.38 5.36
C SER A 72 3.25 9.80 5.92
N ASP A 73 3.82 10.69 5.11
CA ASP A 73 4.11 12.06 5.53
C ASP A 73 2.82 12.88 5.62
N GLY A 74 1.86 12.58 4.73
CA GLY A 74 0.54 13.22 4.72
C GLY A 74 -0.40 12.79 5.86
N VAL A 75 -0.14 11.66 6.54
CA VAL A 75 -0.91 11.21 7.73
C VAL A 75 -0.31 11.75 9.03
N GLY A 76 0.98 12.11 9.00
CA GLY A 76 1.69 12.77 10.10
C GLY A 76 2.99 12.03 10.46
N TYR A 77 4.07 12.78 10.64
CA TYR A 77 5.42 12.27 10.90
C TYR A 77 5.50 11.28 12.07
N GLY A 78 4.74 11.51 13.15
CA GLY A 78 4.79 10.67 14.35
C GLY A 78 4.25 9.24 14.15
N TRP A 79 3.47 8.96 13.09
CA TRP A 79 2.83 7.65 12.93
C TRP A 79 3.84 6.52 12.64
N ILE A 80 4.78 6.74 11.71
CA ILE A 80 5.79 5.71 11.40
C ILE A 80 6.76 5.55 12.56
N ASP A 81 7.19 6.66 13.16
CA ASP A 81 8.18 6.60 14.25
C ASP A 81 7.61 5.83 15.46
N THR A 82 6.35 6.09 15.83
CA THR A 82 5.66 5.32 16.88
C THR A 82 5.57 3.83 16.53
N LEU A 83 5.28 3.47 15.26
CA LEU A 83 5.24 2.07 14.84
C LEU A 83 6.59 1.39 14.96
N ARG A 84 7.68 2.09 14.61
CA ARG A 84 9.05 1.58 14.74
C ARG A 84 9.41 1.37 16.21
N GLU A 85 9.14 2.35 17.08
CA GLU A 85 9.39 2.25 18.52
C GLU A 85 8.63 1.09 19.16
N VAL A 86 7.35 0.92 18.82
CA VAL A 86 6.53 -0.20 19.32
C VAL A 86 7.05 -1.54 18.83
N ALA A 87 7.53 -1.62 17.59
CA ALA A 87 8.13 -2.84 17.05
C ALA A 87 9.45 -3.18 17.76
N GLU A 88 10.28 -2.17 18.02
CA GLU A 88 11.56 -2.29 18.74
C GLU A 88 11.35 -2.84 20.15
N ALA A 89 10.35 -2.33 20.87
CA ALA A 89 10.00 -2.79 22.20
C ALA A 89 9.40 -4.22 22.22
N LYS A 90 8.80 -4.68 21.12
CA LYS A 90 8.06 -5.96 21.04
C LYS A 90 8.86 -7.12 20.45
N VAL A 91 9.97 -6.86 19.75
CA VAL A 91 10.77 -7.87 19.06
C VAL A 91 12.22 -7.76 19.50
N THR A 92 12.73 -8.82 20.12
CA THR A 92 14.12 -8.87 20.59
C THR A 92 15.09 -9.23 19.46
N ASP A 93 16.37 -8.93 19.62
CA ASP A 93 17.40 -9.26 18.62
C ASP A 93 17.52 -10.77 18.41
N GLN A 94 17.41 -11.56 19.48
CA GLN A 94 17.37 -13.03 19.37
C GLN A 94 16.19 -13.53 18.52
N GLN A 95 15.04 -12.85 18.58
CA GLN A 95 13.89 -13.18 17.73
C GLN A 95 14.14 -12.83 16.26
N MET A 96 14.98 -11.82 15.98
CA MET A 96 15.43 -11.51 14.62
C MET A 96 16.42 -12.55 14.11
N GLU A 97 17.38 -12.98 14.92
CA GLU A 97 18.36 -14.02 14.56
C GLU A 97 17.69 -15.37 14.24
N THR A 98 16.66 -15.71 15.01
CA THR A 98 15.90 -16.96 14.84
C THR A 98 14.72 -16.84 13.87
N ALA A 99 14.51 -15.66 13.26
CA ALA A 99 13.36 -15.39 12.39
C ALA A 99 13.28 -16.37 11.21
N GLN A 100 14.42 -16.78 10.64
CA GLN A 100 14.48 -17.73 9.52
C GLN A 100 13.91 -19.11 9.86
N TYR A 101 14.06 -19.58 11.10
CA TYR A 101 13.56 -20.88 11.52
C TYR A 101 12.06 -20.82 11.81
N ARG A 102 11.59 -19.68 12.32
CA ARG A 102 10.17 -19.46 12.65
C ARG A 102 9.32 -19.10 11.43
N PHE A 103 9.90 -18.36 10.48
CA PHE A 103 9.24 -17.86 9.28
C PHE A 103 10.10 -18.18 8.05
N PRO A 104 10.17 -19.45 7.61
CA PRO A 104 11.07 -19.86 6.52
C PRO A 104 10.67 -19.34 5.14
N TYR A 105 9.42 -18.91 4.97
CA TYR A 105 8.94 -18.30 3.74
C TYR A 105 8.75 -16.79 3.93
N ASN A 106 9.40 -15.98 3.09
CA ASN A 106 9.47 -14.52 3.20
C ASN A 106 9.93 -14.07 4.60
N THR A 107 11.11 -14.52 5.02
CA THR A 107 11.71 -14.18 6.31
C THR A 107 11.76 -12.66 6.50
N PRO A 108 11.18 -12.12 7.57
CA PRO A 108 11.22 -10.68 7.83
C PRO A 108 12.65 -10.23 8.15
N THR A 109 13.09 -9.13 7.53
CA THR A 109 14.42 -8.55 7.72
C THR A 109 14.44 -7.39 8.72
N THR A 110 13.27 -6.91 9.16
CA THR A 110 13.14 -5.82 10.13
C THR A 110 12.26 -6.23 11.31
N LYS A 111 12.48 -5.62 12.48
CA LYS A 111 11.67 -5.86 13.69
C LYS A 111 10.19 -5.51 13.48
N GLU A 112 9.91 -4.46 12.71
CA GLU A 112 8.55 -4.10 12.29
C GLU A 112 7.89 -5.24 11.51
N ALA A 113 8.55 -5.75 10.46
CA ALA A 113 8.04 -6.85 9.65
C ALA A 113 7.83 -8.10 10.51
N THR A 114 8.75 -8.42 11.43
CA THR A 114 8.61 -9.54 12.37
C THR A 114 7.40 -9.38 13.28
N SER A 115 7.17 -8.18 13.83
CA SER A 115 6.00 -7.86 14.65
C SER A 115 4.68 -8.04 13.88
N ILE A 116 4.64 -7.59 12.63
CA ILE A 116 3.48 -7.73 11.74
C ILE A 116 3.22 -9.20 11.40
N VAL A 117 4.22 -9.94 10.93
CA VAL A 117 4.07 -11.36 10.57
C VAL A 117 3.65 -12.20 11.77
N ARG A 118 4.22 -11.93 12.96
CA ARG A 118 3.81 -12.58 14.21
C ARG A 118 2.32 -12.35 14.49
N SER A 119 1.85 -11.10 14.38
CA SER A 119 0.46 -10.72 14.62
C SER A 119 -0.51 -11.34 13.60
N LEU A 120 -0.11 -11.40 12.33
CA LEU A 120 -0.89 -12.05 11.28
C LEU A 120 -1.03 -13.56 11.52
N LYS A 121 0.06 -14.22 11.95
CA LYS A 121 0.06 -15.67 12.23
C LYS A 121 -0.66 -16.03 13.53
N SER A 122 -0.69 -15.14 14.53
CA SER A 122 -1.46 -15.36 15.76
C SER A 122 -2.97 -15.19 15.60
N CYS A 123 -3.42 -14.52 14.52
CA CYS A 123 -4.83 -14.33 14.26
C CYS A 123 -5.45 -15.66 13.77
N SER A 124 -6.26 -16.29 14.62
CA SER A 124 -6.89 -17.61 14.42
C SER A 124 -7.80 -17.69 13.17
N HIS A 125 -8.25 -16.54 12.64
CA HIS A 125 -8.99 -16.46 11.38
C HIS A 125 -8.10 -16.79 10.14
N CYS A 126 -6.78 -16.58 10.22
CA CYS A 126 -5.84 -16.84 9.12
C CYS A 126 -5.58 -18.35 8.91
N HIS A 127 -5.70 -19.17 9.96
CA HIS A 127 -5.55 -20.63 9.84
C HIS A 127 -6.58 -21.24 8.86
N ARG A 128 -7.78 -20.65 8.75
CA ARG A 128 -8.84 -21.17 7.89
C ARG A 128 -8.60 -20.83 6.41
N GLN A 129 -8.00 -19.68 6.08
CA GLN A 129 -7.72 -19.30 4.68
C GLN A 129 -6.47 -19.97 4.09
N GLN A 130 -5.46 -20.31 4.90
CA GLN A 130 -4.30 -21.08 4.41
C GLN A 130 -4.68 -22.52 3.99
N SER A 131 -5.73 -23.09 4.57
CA SER A 131 -6.22 -24.42 4.19
C SER A 131 -6.89 -24.41 2.81
N VAL A 132 -7.60 -23.33 2.44
CA VAL A 132 -8.25 -23.20 1.12
C VAL A 132 -7.22 -23.03 0.00
N TYR A 133 -6.13 -22.28 0.23
CA TYR A 133 -5.05 -22.14 -0.76
C TYR A 133 -4.29 -23.45 -1.05
N ARG A 134 -4.30 -24.41 -0.11
CA ARG A 134 -3.63 -25.71 -0.28
C ARG A 134 -4.42 -26.69 -1.16
N VAL A 135 -5.73 -26.46 -1.33
CA VAL A 135 -6.62 -27.30 -2.14
C VAL A 135 -6.62 -26.88 -3.62
N VAL A 136 -6.28 -25.62 -3.92
CA VAL A 136 -6.28 -25.09 -5.30
C VAL A 136 -4.96 -25.37 -6.05
N HIS A 137 -3.96 -25.91 -5.36
CA HIS A 137 -2.65 -26.26 -5.94
C HIS A 137 -2.26 -27.74 -5.73
N GLN A 138 -3.25 -28.64 -5.68
CA GLN A 138 -3.06 -30.07 -5.96
C GLN A 138 -3.73 -30.43 -7.28
#